data_AF-A0A838TPZ5-F1
#
_entry.id   AF-A0A838TPZ5-F1
#
_cell.length_a   1.000
_cell.length_b   1.000
_cell.length_c   1.000
_cell.angle_alpha   90.00
_cell.angle_beta   90.00
_cell.angle_gamma   90.00
#
_symmetry.space_group_name_H-M   'P 1'
#
loop_
_entity.id
_entity.type
_entity.pdbx_description
1 polymer ?
#
loop_
_entity_poly.entity_id
_entity_poly.type
_entity_poly.pdbx_seq_one_letter_code
_entity_poly.pdbx_strand_id
1 'polypeptide(L)'
;MAQDLFQSPDYFLVDELLSDEHKLVRDTVRNYVKKEISPIIEDYAQRAEFPQQIVKQLGDMGCFGPTVPQEYGGGGLDYIS
;
A
#
# COMPACT_ATOMS: atom_id res chain seq x y z
N MET A 1 4.73 20.26 -4.98
CA MET A 1 5.02 18.85 -5.35
C MET A 1 3.91 18.38 -6.27
N ALA A 2 4.23 17.66 -7.34
CA ALA A 2 3.21 17.15 -8.26
C ALA A 2 2.36 16.08 -7.55
N GLN A 3 1.03 16.18 -7.68
CA GLN A 3 0.11 15.19 -7.11
C GLN A 3 0.03 13.97 -8.01
N ASP A 4 0.12 12.77 -7.44
CA ASP A 4 -0.02 11.52 -8.19
C ASP A 4 -1.49 11.25 -8.57
N LEU A 5 -1.83 11.62 -9.80
CA LEU A 5 -3.15 11.44 -10.40
C LEU A 5 -3.29 10.14 -11.20
N PHE A 6 -2.27 9.26 -11.19
CA PHE A 6 -2.30 8.05 -11.99
C PHE A 6 -3.46 7.13 -11.57
N GLN A 7 -4.20 6.62 -12.55
CA GLN A 7 -5.20 5.59 -12.36
C GLN A 7 -4.87 4.45 -13.29
N SER A 8 -4.75 3.25 -12.73
CA SER A 8 -4.43 2.06 -13.51
C SER A 8 -5.67 1.66 -14.33
N PRO A 9 -5.55 1.39 -15.63
CA PRO A 9 -6.64 0.84 -16.42
C PRO A 9 -6.92 -0.61 -16.01
N ASP A 10 -8.20 -0.97 -15.90
CA ASP A 10 -8.65 -2.34 -15.58
C ASP A 10 -9.32 -3.01 -16.79
N TYR A 11 -8.49 -3.51 -17.72
CA TYR A 11 -8.99 -4.12 -18.96
C TYR A 11 -9.67 -5.48 -18.77
N PHE A 12 -9.37 -6.18 -17.66
CA PHE A 12 -9.88 -7.52 -17.39
C PHE A 12 -10.91 -7.56 -16.26
N LEU A 13 -11.35 -6.39 -15.78
CA LEU A 13 -12.32 -6.25 -14.69
C LEU A 13 -11.88 -6.98 -13.43
N VAL A 14 -10.59 -6.92 -13.11
CA VAL A 14 -10.01 -7.57 -11.92
C VAL A 14 -10.66 -7.02 -10.65
N ASP A 15 -11.07 -5.74 -10.64
CA ASP A 15 -11.79 -5.15 -9.52
C ASP A 15 -13.11 -5.87 -9.22
N GLU A 16 -13.79 -6.44 -10.21
CA GLU A 16 -15.05 -7.16 -9.99
C GLU A 16 -14.84 -8.49 -9.26
N LEU A 17 -13.62 -9.03 -9.28
CA LEU A 17 -13.24 -10.26 -8.58
C LEU A 17 -12.92 -10.04 -7.10
N LEU A 18 -12.83 -8.78 -6.66
CA LEU A 18 -12.46 -8.41 -5.30
C LEU A 18 -13.70 -8.10 -4.46
N SER A 19 -13.68 -8.57 -3.20
CA SER A 19 -14.66 -8.16 -2.18
C SER A 19 -14.49 -6.67 -1.84
N ASP A 20 -15.50 -6.10 -1.18
CA ASP A 20 -15.42 -4.70 -0.72
C ASP A 20 -14.28 -4.49 0.29
N GLU A 21 -13.99 -5.51 1.11
CA GLU A 21 -12.87 -5.50 2.05
C GLU A 21 -11.53 -5.46 1.31
N HIS A 22 -11.33 -6.29 0.28
CA HIS A 22 -10.11 -6.29 -0.52
C HIS A 22 -9.89 -4.94 -1.20
N LYS A 23 -10.96 -4.34 -1.74
CA LYS A 23 -10.92 -3.01 -2.35
C LYS A 23 -10.53 -1.95 -1.34
N LEU A 24 -11.10 -2.00 -0.14
CA LEU A 24 -10.79 -1.06 0.94
C LEU A 24 -9.32 -1.13 1.36
N VAL A 25 -8.77 -2.33 1.55
CA VAL A 25 -7.35 -2.51 1.91
C VAL A 25 -6.45 -1.95 0.82
N ARG A 26 -6.70 -2.33 -0.44
CA ARG A 26 -5.97 -1.83 -1.60
C ARG A 26 -6.03 -0.31 -1.72
N ASP A 27 -7.20 0.29 -1.57
CA ASP A 27 -7.38 1.74 -1.70
C ASP A 27 -6.69 2.49 -0.56
N THR A 28 -6.69 1.92 0.65
CA THR A 28 -5.95 2.46 1.80
C THR A 28 -4.45 2.52 1.52
N VAL A 29 -3.86 1.43 1.03
CA VAL A 29 -2.44 1.38 0.67
C VAL A 29 -2.13 2.33 -0.51
N ARG A 30 -2.97 2.34 -1.55
CA ARG A 30 -2.80 3.21 -2.72
C ARG A 30 -2.82 4.69 -2.33
N ASN A 31 -3.73 5.10 -1.45
CA ASN A 31 -3.82 6.48 -0.98
C ASN A 31 -2.57 6.89 -0.19
N TYR A 32 -2.05 5.99 0.64
CA TYR A 32 -0.79 6.22 1.34
C TYR A 32 0.39 6.37 0.37
N VAL A 33 0.53 5.48 -0.61
CA VAL A 33 1.59 5.55 -1.64
C VAL A 33 1.55 6.90 -2.36
N LYS A 34 0.38 7.31 -2.85
CA LYS A 34 0.19 8.57 -3.57
C LYS A 34 0.56 9.81 -2.74
N LYS A 35 0.28 9.76 -1.44
CA LYS A 35 0.45 10.89 -0.51
C LYS A 35 1.86 10.99 0.05
N GLU A 36 2.44 9.85 0.47
CA GLU A 36 3.67 9.81 1.26
C GLU A 36 4.88 9.32 0.45
N ILE A 37 4.69 8.44 -0.54
CA ILE A 37 5.78 7.80 -1.30
C ILE A 37 6.04 8.49 -2.64
N SER A 38 5.00 8.66 -3.47
CA SER A 38 5.13 9.26 -4.81
C SER A 38 5.87 10.61 -4.82
N PRO A 39 5.71 11.50 -3.82
CA PRO A 39 6.44 12.78 -3.80
C PRO A 39 7.95 12.68 -3.55
N ILE A 40 8.42 11.59 -2.92
CA ILE A 40 9.82 11.45 -2.47
C ILE A 40 10.61 10.41 -3.27
N ILE A 41 9.93 9.46 -3.93
CA ILE A 41 10.58 8.25 -4.45
C ILE A 41 11.64 8.54 -5.52
N GLU A 42 11.42 9.54 -6.38
CA GLU A 42 12.38 9.92 -7.41
C GLU A 42 13.71 10.39 -6.80
N ASP A 43 13.66 11.28 -5.80
CA ASP A 43 14.86 11.79 -5.13
C ASP A 43 15.63 10.67 -4.42
N TYR A 44 14.94 9.81 -3.68
CA TYR A 44 15.57 8.65 -3.03
C TYR A 44 16.18 7.68 -4.04
N ALA A 45 15.53 7.47 -5.18
CA ALA A 45 16.06 6.64 -6.26
C ALA A 45 17.36 7.23 -6.85
N GLN A 46 17.40 8.54 -7.13
CA GLN A 46 18.59 9.23 -7.63
C GLN A 46 19.76 9.20 -6.63
N ARG A 47 19.46 9.24 -5.32
CA ARG A 47 20.47 9.17 -4.26
C ARG A 47 20.90 7.73 -3.89
N ALA A 48 20.22 6.72 -4.46
CA ALA A 48 20.39 5.31 -4.07
C ALA A 48 20.21 5.08 -2.56
N GLU A 49 19.28 5.80 -1.95
CA GLU A 49 18.98 5.73 -0.53
C GLU A 49 17.63 5.05 -0.26
N PHE A 50 17.53 4.36 0.88
CA PHE A 50 16.25 3.79 1.30
C PHE A 50 15.51 4.74 2.27
N PRO A 51 14.23 5.08 2.00
CA PRO A 51 13.41 5.92 2.86
C PRO A 51 12.94 5.16 4.12
N GLN A 52 13.80 5.11 5.14
CA GLN A 52 13.59 4.37 6.40
C GLN A 52 12.25 4.71 7.09
N GLN A 53 11.77 5.94 6.97
CA GLN A 53 10.50 6.39 7.57
C GLN A 53 9.29 5.58 7.10
N ILE A 54 9.33 5.06 5.86
CA ILE A 54 8.23 4.30 5.26
C ILE A 54 7.98 2.99 6.02
N VAL A 55 9.03 2.39 6.60
CA VAL A 55 8.91 1.11 7.32
C VAL A 55 7.98 1.26 8.51
N LYS A 56 8.20 2.28 9.34
CA LYS A 56 7.35 2.49 10.52
C LYS A 56 5.90 2.80 10.10
N GLN A 57 5.72 3.64 9.09
CA GLN A 57 4.39 4.03 8.59
C GLN A 57 3.61 2.83 8.05
N LEU A 58 4.24 1.96 7.24
CA LEU A 58 3.62 0.73 6.75
C LEU A 58 3.32 -0.26 7.87
N GLY A 59 4.19 -0.34 8.89
CA GLY A 59 3.95 -1.15 10.07
C GLY A 59 2.72 -0.68 10.86
N ASP A 60 2.59 0.63 11.08
CA ASP A 60 1.44 1.23 11.76
C ASP A 60 0.13 1.03 10.98
N MET A 61 0.21 0.86 9.65
CA MET A 61 -0.92 0.55 8.77
C MET A 61 -1.28 -0.95 8.72
N GLY A 62 -0.51 -1.82 9.37
CA GLY A 62 -0.74 -3.26 9.35
C GLY A 62 -0.34 -3.94 8.04
N CYS A 63 0.50 -3.30 7.21
CA CYS A 63 0.95 -3.86 5.94
C CYS A 63 2.00 -4.99 6.10
N PHE A 64 2.50 -5.22 7.32
CA PHE A 64 3.44 -6.28 7.63
C PHE A 64 2.77 -7.42 8.39
N GLY A 65 3.01 -8.65 7.94
CA GLY A 65 2.33 -9.82 8.48
C GLY A 65 0.81 -9.78 8.32
N PRO A 66 0.25 -9.45 7.14
CA PRO A 66 -1.19 -9.40 6.95
C PRO A 66 -1.84 -10.75 7.30
N THR A 67 -1.20 -11.87 6.93
CA THR A 67 -1.69 -13.22 7.21
C THR A 67 -1.37 -13.75 8.62
N VAL A 68 -0.60 -12.99 9.42
CA VAL A 68 -0.26 -13.41 10.78
C VAL A 68 -1.49 -13.19 11.67
N PRO A 69 -1.85 -14.15 12.54
CA PRO A 69 -2.98 -14.00 13.44
C PRO A 69 -2.89 -12.73 14.31
N GLN A 70 -4.05 -12.10 14.57
CA GLN A 70 -4.13 -10.88 15.37
C GLN A 70 -3.59 -11.06 16.80
N GLU A 71 -3.64 -12.28 17.36
CA GLU A 71 -3.05 -12.60 18.68
C GLU A 71 -1.53 -12.34 18.74
N TYR A 72 -0.84 -12.30 17.60
CA TYR A 72 0.58 -11.98 17.50
C TYR A 72 0.84 -10.55 16.98
N GLY A 73 -0.20 -9.72 16.88
CA GLY A 73 -0.11 -8.36 16.34
C GLY A 73 -0.09 -8.28 14.80
N GLY A 74 -0.50 -9.34 14.11
CA GLY A 74 -0.67 -9.36 12.65
C GLY A 74 -2.05 -8.89 12.19
N GLY A 75 -2.25 -8.81 10.86
CA GLY A 75 -3.49 -8.31 10.27
C GLY A 75 -4.69 -9.28 10.36
N GLY A 76 -4.43 -10.59 10.49
CA GLY A 76 -5.47 -11.63 10.39
C GLY A 76 -6.21 -11.66 9.05
N LEU A 77 -5.59 -11.11 8.00
CA LEU A 77 -6.10 -10.99 6.66
C LEU A 77 -5.84 -12.26 5.83
N ASP A 78 -6.57 -12.41 4.73
CA ASP A 78 -6.36 -13.49 3.78
C ASP A 78 -5.20 -13.19 2.80
N TYR A 79 -5.00 -14.05 1.80
CA TYR A 79 -3.91 -13.90 0.83
C TYR A 79 -4.20 -12.87 -0.27
N ILE A 80 -5.45 -12.44 -0.42
CA ILE A 80 -5.85 -11.46 -1.44
C ILE A 80 -5.75 -10.04 -0.87
N SER A 81 -5.97 -9.91 0.43
CA SER A 81 -5.93 -8.68 1.23
C SER A 81 -4.53 -8.27 1.66
#